data_AF-A0A5C7LSA7-F1
#
_entry.id   AF-A0A5C7LSA7-F1
#
_cell.length_a   1.000
_cell.length_b   1.000
_cell.length_c   1.000
_cell.angle_alpha   90.00
_cell.angle_beta   90.00
_cell.angle_gamma   90.00
#
_symmetry.space_group_name_H-M   'P 1'
#
loop_
_entity.id
_entity.type
_entity.pdbx_description
1 polymer ?
#
loop_
_entity_poly.entity_id
_entity_poly.type
_entity_poly.pdbx_seq_one_letter_code
_entity_poly.pdbx_strand_id
1 'polypeptide(L)'
;MVTEAEKAKREGIEKIAKARKEWFDQAIVLLDEFCLGRVSKFTIEHFKIFYAKKGGLPPPHPNCWGALLPMAARRKPSLVGRNGTYVKASMKSSHARPISEWFSKRAFDLK
;
A
#
# COMPACT_ATOMS: atom_id res chain seq x y z
N MET A 1 28.60 -0.37 28.44
CA MET A 1 28.98 -1.18 27.26
C MET A 1 27.71 -1.80 26.71
N VAL A 2 27.43 -1.62 25.42
CA VAL A 2 26.27 -2.28 24.77
C VAL A 2 26.69 -3.70 24.42
N THR A 3 25.88 -4.68 24.80
CA THR A 3 26.16 -6.10 24.56
C THR A 3 26.03 -6.44 23.07
N GLU A 4 26.72 -7.48 22.60
CA GLU A 4 26.61 -7.93 21.19
C GLU A 4 25.16 -8.31 20.82
N ALA A 5 24.40 -8.85 21.78
CA ALA A 5 22.98 -9.17 21.62
C ALA A 5 22.12 -7.93 21.34
N GLU A 6 22.39 -6.81 22.02
CA GLU A 6 21.69 -5.53 21.78
C GLU A 6 22.06 -4.94 20.43
N LYS A 7 23.31 -5.09 19.99
CA LYS A 7 23.77 -4.63 18.67
C LYS A 7 23.10 -5.41 17.54
N ALA A 8 23.08 -6.74 17.61
CA ALA A 8 22.40 -7.60 16.64
C ALA A 8 20.88 -7.32 16.58
N LYS A 9 20.25 -7.10 17.74
CA LYS A 9 18.83 -6.72 17.82
C LYS A 9 18.56 -5.38 17.12
N ARG A 10 19.42 -4.38 17.34
CA ARG A 10 19.30 -3.06 16.72
C ARG A 10 19.46 -3.13 15.20
N GLU A 11 20.47 -3.85 14.72
CA GLU A 11 20.70 -4.07 13.28
C GLU A 11 19.50 -4.77 12.62
N GLY A 12 18.88 -5.75 13.31
CA GLY A 12 17.67 -6.41 12.84
C GLY A 12 16.49 -5.46 12.67
N ILE A 13 16.26 -4.58 13.66
CA ILE A 13 15.20 -3.56 13.62
C ILE A 13 15.45 -2.55 12.49
N GLU A 14 16.70 -2.09 12.33
CA GLU A 14 17.08 -1.13 11.30
C GLU A 14 16.90 -1.70 9.89
N LYS A 15 17.25 -2.97 9.65
CA LYS A 15 17.01 -3.66 8.37
C LYS A 15 15.53 -3.73 8.04
N ILE A 16 14.68 -4.10 9.00
CA ILE A 16 13.22 -4.16 8.80
C ILE A 16 12.66 -2.76 8.53
N ALA A 17 13.12 -1.75 9.25
CA ALA A 17 12.69 -0.36 9.06
C ALA A 17 13.06 0.15 7.65
N LYS A 18 14.28 -0.13 7.19
CA LYS A 18 14.75 0.22 5.85
C LYS A 18 13.93 -0.49 4.76
N ALA A 19 13.79 -1.81 4.85
CA ALA A 19 13.00 -2.59 3.88
C ALA A 19 11.54 -2.11 3.81
N ARG A 20 10.95 -1.76 4.97
CA ARG A 20 9.60 -1.18 5.05
C ARG A 20 9.50 0.17 4.38
N LYS A 21 10.51 1.03 4.53
CA LYS A 21 10.55 2.33 3.90
C LYS A 21 10.68 2.21 2.38
N GLU A 22 11.62 1.40 1.89
CA GLU A 22 11.85 1.20 0.45
C GLU A 22 10.62 0.62 -0.25
N TRP A 23 10.02 -0.42 0.33
CA TRP A 23 8.78 -1.00 -0.18
C TRP A 23 7.66 0.04 -0.25
N PHE A 24 7.48 0.82 0.83
CA PHE A 24 6.40 1.78 0.92
C PHE A 24 6.58 2.93 -0.08
N ASP A 25 7.81 3.45 -0.21
CA ASP A 25 8.12 4.54 -1.13
C ASP A 25 7.84 4.09 -2.59
N GLN A 26 8.24 2.86 -2.96
CA GLN A 26 7.91 2.30 -4.28
C GLN A 26 6.40 2.07 -4.45
N ALA A 27 5.73 1.54 -3.44
CA ALA A 27 4.28 1.32 -3.48
C ALA A 27 3.50 2.61 -3.68
N ILE A 28 3.94 3.73 -3.11
CA ILE A 28 3.32 5.04 -3.33
C ILE A 28 3.53 5.53 -4.77
N VAL A 29 4.72 5.34 -5.35
CA VAL A 29 4.99 5.72 -6.75
C VAL A 29 4.10 4.94 -7.71
N LEU A 30 4.04 3.61 -7.54
CA LEU A 30 3.20 2.75 -8.37
C LEU A 30 1.70 3.01 -8.12
N LEU A 31 1.30 3.38 -6.91
CA LEU A 31 -0.08 3.78 -6.62
C LEU A 31 -0.45 5.08 -7.33
N ASP A 32 0.48 6.03 -7.43
CA ASP A 32 0.30 7.26 -8.22
C ASP A 32 0.08 6.94 -9.70
N GLU A 33 0.94 6.11 -10.28
CA GLU A 33 0.80 5.63 -11.66
C GLU A 33 -0.53 4.90 -11.89
N PHE A 34 -0.92 4.02 -10.96
CA PHE A 34 -2.21 3.33 -11.02
C PHE A 34 -3.40 4.30 -11.01
N CYS A 35 -3.33 5.35 -10.19
CA CYS A 35 -4.36 6.37 -10.08
C CYS A 35 -4.43 7.30 -11.30
N LEU A 36 -3.31 7.52 -12.00
CA LEU A 36 -3.25 8.27 -13.26
C LEU A 36 -3.93 7.53 -14.42
N GLY A 37 -3.98 6.19 -14.38
CA GLY A 37 -4.68 5.36 -15.37
C GLY A 37 -6.22 5.47 -15.38
N ARG A 38 -6.80 6.51 -14.77
CA ARG A 38 -8.23 6.83 -14.71
C ARG A 38 -9.11 5.79 -13.98
N VAL A 39 -8.56 5.11 -12.98
CA VAL A 39 -9.35 4.25 -12.11
C VAL A 39 -10.13 5.11 -11.09
N SER A 40 -11.42 5.32 -11.32
CA SER A 40 -12.26 6.14 -10.42
C SER A 40 -12.48 5.48 -9.06
N LYS A 41 -12.64 4.15 -9.02
CA LYS A 41 -12.84 3.36 -7.80
C LYS A 41 -12.05 2.07 -7.86
N PHE A 42 -11.45 1.67 -6.74
CA PHE A 42 -10.65 0.46 -6.66
C PHE A 42 -10.57 -0.09 -5.24
N THR A 43 -10.14 -1.34 -5.15
CA THR A 43 -9.77 -2.00 -3.90
C THR A 43 -8.26 -2.20 -3.84
N ILE A 44 -7.75 -2.51 -2.64
CA ILE A 44 -6.35 -2.92 -2.50
C ILE A 44 -6.00 -4.14 -3.35
N GLU A 45 -6.96 -5.00 -3.67
CA GLU A 45 -6.77 -6.18 -4.53
C GLU A 45 -6.44 -5.77 -5.97
N HIS A 46 -7.17 -4.80 -6.54
CA HIS A 46 -6.88 -4.27 -7.87
C HIS A 46 -5.46 -3.70 -7.94
N PHE A 47 -5.06 -2.95 -6.91
CA PHE A 47 -3.71 -2.39 -6.84
C PHE A 47 -2.64 -3.48 -6.70
N LYS A 48 -2.85 -4.51 -5.88
CA LYS A 48 -1.91 -5.64 -5.76
C LYS A 48 -1.64 -6.33 -7.10
N ILE A 49 -2.67 -6.53 -7.92
CA ILE A 49 -2.54 -7.12 -9.26
C ILE A 49 -1.67 -6.21 -10.14
N PHE A 50 -1.95 -4.90 -10.16
CA PHE A 50 -1.15 -3.93 -10.91
C PHE A 50 0.31 -3.90 -10.43
N TYR A 51 0.51 -3.83 -9.11
CA TYR A 51 1.82 -3.78 -8.48
C TYR A 51 2.68 -5.01 -8.83
N ALA A 52 2.08 -6.21 -8.80
CA ALA A 52 2.75 -7.44 -9.21
C ALA A 52 3.13 -7.42 -10.70
N LYS A 53 2.24 -6.94 -11.58
CA LYS A 53 2.53 -6.78 -13.03
C LYS A 53 3.67 -5.79 -13.30
N LYS A 54 3.88 -4.80 -12.44
CA LYS A 54 4.96 -3.81 -12.52
C LYS A 54 6.28 -4.28 -11.89
N GLY A 55 6.34 -5.50 -11.36
CA GLY A 55 7.54 -6.02 -10.71
C GLY A 55 7.87 -5.33 -9.39
N GLY A 56 6.85 -4.85 -8.67
CA GLY A 56 7.06 -4.21 -7.37
C GLY A 56 7.66 -5.16 -6.34
N LEU A 57 8.42 -4.60 -5.39
CA LEU A 57 9.10 -5.32 -4.33
C LEU A 57 8.09 -6.06 -3.43
N PRO A 58 8.41 -7.27 -2.95
CA PRO A 58 7.55 -7.93 -1.98
C PRO A 58 7.44 -7.09 -0.69
N PRO A 59 6.25 -7.00 -0.07
CA PRO A 59 6.12 -6.33 1.22
C PRO A 59 6.94 -7.07 2.28
N PRO A 60 7.57 -6.35 3.23
CA PRO A 60 8.30 -7.00 4.33
C PRO A 60 7.35 -7.71 5.31
N HIS A 61 6.05 -7.38 5.28
CA HIS A 61 5.03 -8.04 6.10
C HIS A 61 3.65 -7.96 5.41
N PRO A 62 2.80 -9.00 5.45
CA PRO A 62 1.47 -9.00 4.81
C PRO A 62 0.59 -7.80 5.19
N ASN A 63 0.64 -7.37 6.47
CA ASN A 63 -0.11 -6.22 6.98
C ASN A 63 0.27 -4.87 6.33
N CYS A 64 1.42 -4.78 5.63
CA CYS A 64 1.79 -3.58 4.91
C CYS A 64 0.74 -3.18 3.86
N TRP A 65 0.06 -4.15 3.25
CA TRP A 65 -1.02 -3.88 2.30
C TRP A 65 -2.21 -3.17 2.94
N GLY A 66 -2.61 -3.57 4.15
CA GLY A 66 -3.72 -2.93 4.87
C GLY A 66 -3.37 -1.51 5.33
N ALA A 67 -2.10 -1.25 5.63
CA ALA A 67 -1.62 0.06 6.03
C ALA A 67 -1.36 1.02 4.85
N LEU A 68 -1.20 0.50 3.63
CA LEU A 68 -0.76 1.28 2.47
C LEU A 68 -1.69 2.45 2.17
N LEU A 69 -2.97 2.21 1.93
CA LEU A 69 -3.93 3.24 1.49
C LEU A 69 -4.21 4.30 2.57
N PRO A 70 -4.42 3.94 3.86
CA PRO A 70 -4.51 4.94 4.93
C PRO A 70 -3.25 5.81 5.03
N MET A 71 -2.06 5.22 4.92
CA MET A 71 -0.82 5.99 4.95
C MET A 71 -0.64 6.85 3.69
N ALA A 72 -1.04 6.35 2.52
CA ALA A 72 -1.03 7.11 1.27
C ALA A 72 -1.96 8.33 1.36
N ALA A 73 -3.18 8.16 1.86
CA ALA A 73 -4.13 9.26 2.08
C ALA A 73 -3.57 10.32 3.04
N ARG A 74 -2.85 9.89 4.09
CA ARG A 74 -2.21 10.82 5.04
C ARG A 74 -1.00 11.55 4.44
N ARG A 75 -0.16 10.86 3.66
CA ARG A 75 1.09 11.43 3.10
C ARG A 75 0.86 12.22 1.80
N LYS A 76 -0.12 11.82 1.00
CA LYS A 76 -0.51 12.44 -0.27
C LYS A 76 -2.06 12.55 -0.33
N PRO A 77 -2.67 13.54 0.33
CA PRO A 77 -4.13 13.68 0.41
C PRO A 77 -4.85 13.86 -0.94
N SER A 78 -4.14 14.28 -1.99
CA SER A 78 -4.62 14.40 -3.37
C SER A 78 -4.51 13.11 -4.20
N LEU A 79 -3.94 12.04 -3.64
CA LEU A 79 -3.74 10.80 -4.38
C LEU A 79 -4.97 9.88 -4.29
N VAL A 80 -5.36 9.53 -3.06
CA VAL A 80 -6.49 8.61 -2.79
C VAL A 80 -7.47 9.20 -1.78
N GLY A 81 -8.72 8.79 -1.89
CA GLY A 81 -9.77 9.06 -0.90
C GLY A 81 -10.49 7.78 -0.50
N ARG A 82 -11.09 7.82 0.70
CA ARG A 82 -11.87 6.74 1.26
C ARG A 82 -13.35 7.15 1.18
N ASN A 83 -14.20 6.34 0.57
CA ASN A 83 -15.64 6.64 0.45
C ASN A 83 -16.49 6.03 1.57
N GLY A 84 -15.87 5.27 2.49
CA GLY A 84 -16.58 4.57 3.56
C GLY A 84 -17.34 3.32 3.11
N THR A 85 -17.30 3.00 1.82
CA THR A 85 -17.95 1.83 1.23
C THR A 85 -17.05 0.61 1.37
N TYR A 86 -17.68 -0.55 1.58
CA TYR A 86 -17.02 -1.84 1.60
C TYR A 86 -17.64 -2.71 0.52
N VAL A 87 -16.80 -3.41 -0.23
CA VAL A 87 -17.21 -4.34 -1.30
C VAL A 87 -16.84 -5.76 -0.92
N LYS A 88 -17.58 -6.73 -1.45
CA LYS A 88 -17.24 -8.15 -1.28
C LYS A 88 -15.89 -8.43 -1.92
N ALA A 89 -15.00 -9.11 -1.20
CA ALA A 89 -13.71 -9.48 -1.75
C ALA A 89 -13.87 -10.32 -3.03
N SER A 90 -13.05 -10.01 -4.03
CA SER A 90 -13.06 -10.71 -5.32
C SER A 90 -12.15 -11.95 -5.32
N MET A 91 -11.11 -11.95 -4.48
CA MET A 91 -10.14 -13.05 -4.41
C MET A 91 -10.54 -14.12 -3.38
N LYS A 92 -10.33 -15.39 -3.74
CA LYS A 92 -10.52 -16.56 -2.84
C LYS A 92 -9.69 -16.45 -1.54
N SER A 93 -8.50 -15.83 -1.62
CA SER A 93 -7.59 -15.64 -0.48
C SER A 93 -8.12 -14.70 0.61
N SER A 94 -9.16 -13.93 0.31
CA SER A 94 -9.69 -12.91 1.22
C SER A 94 -10.87 -13.43 2.07
N HIS A 95 -11.17 -14.74 2.02
CA HIS A 95 -12.20 -15.43 2.82
C HIS A 95 -13.57 -14.70 2.82
N ALA A 96 -13.95 -14.11 1.67
CA ALA A 96 -15.17 -13.31 1.50
C ALA A 96 -15.33 -12.11 2.46
N ARG A 97 -14.26 -11.66 3.14
CA ARG A 97 -14.32 -10.51 4.03
C ARG A 97 -14.59 -9.21 3.23
N PRO A 98 -15.37 -8.27 3.78
CA PRO A 98 -15.54 -6.96 3.15
C PRO A 98 -14.21 -6.22 3.04
N ILE A 99 -13.94 -5.66 1.87
CA ILE A 99 -12.74 -4.86 1.57
C ILE A 99 -13.16 -3.41 1.37
N SER A 100 -12.46 -2.47 1.99
CA SER A 100 -12.72 -1.05 1.76
C SER A 100 -12.47 -0.68 0.30
N GLU A 101 -13.44 0.01 -0.29
CA GLU A 101 -13.28 0.68 -1.59
C GLU A 101 -12.61 2.04 -1.39
N TRP A 102 -11.78 2.41 -2.35
CA TRP A 102 -11.05 3.66 -2.41
C TRP A 102 -11.27 4.29 -3.78
N PHE A 103 -11.05 5.60 -3.88
CA PHE A 103 -11.12 6.31 -5.15
C PHE A 103 -9.85 7.08 -5.42
N SER A 104 -9.49 7.16 -6.70
CA SER A 104 -8.42 8.04 -7.18
C SER A 104 -8.92 9.48 -7.13
N LYS A 105 -8.16 10.37 -6.48
CA LYS A 105 -8.42 11.81 -6.53
C LYS A 105 -7.75 12.47 -7.73
N ARG A 106 -6.69 11.84 -8.27
CA ARG A 106 -6.03 12.24 -9.54
C ARG A 106 -7.00 12.28 -10.72
N ALA A 107 -8.05 11.45 -10.70
CA ALA A 107 -9.08 11.43 -11.76
C ALA A 107 -9.92 12.72 -11.81
N PHE A 108 -9.92 13.54 -10.74
CA PHE A 108 -10.72 14.76 -10.63
C PHE A 108 -9.93 16.05 -10.88
N ASP A 109 -8.59 16.00 -10.87
CA ASP A 109 -7.69 17.16 -11.04
C ASP A 109 -7.40 17.53 -12.51
N LEU A 110 -7.99 16.83 -13.48
CA LEU A 110 -7.81 17.10 -14.93
C LEU A 110 -9.00 17.84 -15.57
N LYS A 111 -9.76 18.62 -14.79
CA LYS A 111 -10.84 19.48 -15.29
C LYS A 111 -10.47 20.95 -15.23
#